data_AF-A0A087SWJ8-F1
#
_entry.id   AF-A0A087SWJ8-F1
#
_cell.length_a   1.000
_cell.length_b   1.000
_cell.length_c   1.000
_cell.angle_alpha   90.00
_cell.angle_beta   90.00
_cell.angle_gamma   90.00
#
_symmetry.space_group_name_H-M   'P 1'
#
loop_
_entity.id
_entity.type
_entity.pdbx_description
1 polymer ?
#
loop_
_entity_poly.entity_id
_entity_poly.type
_entity_poly.pdbx_seq_one_letter_code
_entity_poly.pdbx_strand_id
1 'polypeptide(L)'
;MRKSNCFRQAYNTSTIPPRLVCEHPMMSNETRMICCCSFGRAWGDPCEPCPTQNSEEYRKLCSMIPGTIINPITGDVDDLDECKTGVCENGYCTNTIGSFVCECYKGYRFNSFINKCEDINECIETTDVCLGSSTCVNTPGSFECKCPDGYKQSTDRRDCIDVNECSKTGMCDNGVCKNLEGSFVCTCNNGYYLSPNGEFCIDIDECTRSPGICADGTCTNVPGSYKCTCNPGFQISPNGDCFGIDECGAQFGICKNGRCRNTIGSFHCQCQIGYTLSQDERNCIDINECLENVCFHGTCRNSEGSFQCTCNEGYRLTPDRRN
;
A
#
# COMPACT_ATOMS: atom_id res chain seq x y z
N MET A 1 -38.21 -50.85 9.93
CA MET A 1 -37.53 -50.77 11.25
C MET A 1 -37.15 -49.32 11.53
N ARG A 2 -37.24 -48.86 12.78
CA ARG A 2 -36.87 -47.48 13.17
C ARG A 2 -35.36 -47.29 12.99
N LYS A 3 -34.96 -46.20 12.33
CA LYS A 3 -33.56 -45.75 12.24
C LYS A 3 -33.36 -44.53 13.13
N SER A 4 -32.20 -44.42 13.76
CA SER A 4 -31.84 -43.30 14.64
C SER A 4 -30.32 -43.18 14.78
N ASN A 5 -29.85 -42.17 15.50
CA ASN A 5 -28.43 -41.94 15.72
C ASN A 5 -27.82 -43.12 16.47
N CYS A 6 -26.69 -43.59 15.96
CA CYS A 6 -25.81 -44.52 16.63
C CYS A 6 -24.58 -43.79 17.12
N PHE A 7 -24.18 -44.00 18.37
CA PHE A 7 -23.09 -43.29 19.01
C PHE A 7 -21.93 -44.25 19.28
N ARG A 8 -20.70 -43.85 18.96
CA ARG A 8 -19.51 -44.67 19.18
C ARG A 8 -19.02 -44.65 20.62
N GLN A 9 -19.51 -43.71 21.43
CA GLN A 9 -19.15 -43.59 22.83
C GLN A 9 -20.38 -43.28 23.67
N ALA A 10 -20.46 -43.91 24.84
CA ALA A 10 -21.51 -43.66 25.81
C ALA A 10 -20.96 -43.86 27.22
N TYR A 11 -21.23 -42.89 28.11
CA TYR A 11 -20.81 -42.96 29.52
C TYR A 11 -21.79 -42.21 30.41
N ASN A 12 -21.83 -42.58 31.69
CA ASN A 12 -22.64 -41.89 32.69
C ASN A 12 -21.85 -40.73 33.30
N THR A 13 -22.50 -39.56 33.44
CA THR A 13 -21.91 -38.42 34.18
C THR A 13 -21.81 -38.72 35.67
N SER A 14 -20.85 -38.06 36.33
CA SER A 14 -20.72 -38.09 37.79
C SER A 14 -21.73 -37.22 38.53
N THR A 15 -22.68 -36.59 37.81
CA THR A 15 -23.75 -35.77 38.41
C THR A 15 -24.78 -36.65 39.11
N ILE A 16 -25.52 -36.11 40.08
CA ILE A 16 -26.63 -36.81 40.74
C ILE A 16 -27.94 -36.09 40.39
N PRO A 17 -28.89 -36.75 39.69
CA PRO A 17 -28.81 -38.12 39.18
C PRO A 17 -27.82 -38.28 37.99
N PRO A 18 -27.24 -39.48 37.81
CA PRO A 18 -26.34 -39.75 36.68
C PRO A 18 -27.13 -39.67 35.37
N ARG A 19 -26.55 -38.98 34.39
CA ARG A 19 -27.12 -38.82 33.06
C ARG A 19 -26.23 -39.56 32.06
N LEU A 20 -26.84 -40.33 31.18
CA LEU A 20 -26.13 -40.94 30.05
C LEU A 20 -25.78 -39.84 29.03
N VAL A 21 -24.51 -39.76 28.68
CA VAL A 21 -23.98 -38.90 27.62
C VAL A 21 -23.52 -39.78 26.48
N CYS A 22 -23.95 -39.44 25.27
CA CYS A 22 -23.65 -40.16 24.04
C CYS A 22 -22.89 -39.22 23.11
N GLU A 23 -21.70 -39.65 22.67
CA GLU A 23 -20.78 -38.83 21.87
C GLU A 23 -20.40 -39.55 20.57
N HIS A 24 -19.84 -38.77 19.63
CA HIS A 24 -19.36 -39.26 18.33
C HIS A 24 -20.43 -40.02 17.51
N PRO A 25 -21.53 -39.34 17.11
CA PRO A 25 -22.56 -39.97 16.29
C PRO A 25 -21.99 -40.47 14.96
N MET A 26 -22.55 -41.57 14.45
CA MET A 26 -22.31 -42.04 13.09
C MET A 26 -22.87 -41.05 12.05
N MET A 27 -22.35 -41.10 10.83
CA MET A 27 -22.80 -40.20 9.76
C MET A 27 -24.22 -40.51 9.28
N SER A 28 -24.64 -41.77 9.38
CA SER A 28 -25.95 -42.24 8.96
C SER A 28 -26.79 -42.73 10.13
N ASN A 29 -28.10 -42.52 10.02
CA ASN A 29 -29.06 -43.12 10.94
C ASN A 29 -29.13 -44.62 10.70
N GLU A 30 -28.88 -45.40 11.75
CA GLU A 30 -28.86 -46.85 11.69
C GLU A 30 -29.99 -47.47 12.52
N THR A 31 -30.27 -48.75 12.29
CA THR A 31 -31.16 -49.51 13.18
C THR A 31 -30.45 -49.85 14.49
N ARG A 32 -31.20 -50.08 15.56
CA ARG A 32 -30.62 -50.49 16.86
C ARG A 32 -29.77 -51.76 16.74
N MET A 33 -30.20 -52.69 15.89
CA MET A 33 -29.48 -53.92 15.59
C MET A 33 -28.13 -53.61 14.91
N ILE A 34 -28.12 -52.86 13.81
CA ILE A 34 -26.88 -52.47 13.12
C ILE A 34 -25.94 -51.72 14.05
N CYS A 35 -26.47 -50.79 14.85
CA CYS A 35 -25.67 -50.01 15.79
C CYS A 35 -25.02 -50.86 16.89
N CYS A 36 -25.81 -51.67 17.60
CA CYS A 36 -25.33 -52.39 18.78
C CYS A 36 -24.61 -53.70 18.46
N CYS A 37 -24.84 -54.29 17.29
CA CYS A 37 -24.13 -55.50 16.86
C CYS A 37 -22.80 -55.21 16.15
N SER A 38 -22.59 -53.97 15.69
CA SER A 38 -21.29 -53.49 15.22
C SER A 38 -20.45 -52.95 16.40
N PHE A 39 -20.04 -51.69 16.35
CA PHE A 39 -19.17 -51.02 17.33
C PHE A 39 -19.88 -49.85 18.03
N GLY A 40 -21.19 -49.68 17.83
CA GLY A 40 -21.99 -48.69 18.55
C GLY A 40 -22.07 -48.98 20.05
N ARG A 41 -22.08 -47.91 20.85
CA ARG A 41 -22.17 -47.95 22.31
C ARG A 41 -23.51 -47.46 22.84
N ALA A 42 -24.21 -46.61 22.09
CA ALA A 42 -25.56 -46.20 22.38
C ALA A 42 -26.34 -45.92 21.10
N TRP A 43 -27.67 -45.97 21.18
CA TRP A 43 -28.56 -45.78 20.04
C TRP A 43 -29.83 -45.03 20.44
N GLY A 44 -30.31 -44.14 19.58
CA GLY A 44 -31.63 -43.53 19.72
C GLY A 44 -31.63 -42.06 20.15
N ASP A 45 -32.85 -41.51 20.20
CA ASP A 45 -33.19 -40.24 20.84
C ASP A 45 -34.52 -40.44 21.61
N PRO A 46 -34.52 -40.42 22.95
CA PRO A 46 -33.35 -40.28 23.83
C PRO A 46 -32.36 -41.43 23.65
N CYS A 47 -31.05 -41.17 23.82
CA CYS A 47 -30.04 -42.19 23.61
C CYS A 47 -30.05 -43.25 24.73
N GLU A 48 -30.01 -44.52 24.35
CA GLU A 48 -29.99 -45.66 25.25
C GLU A 48 -28.70 -46.46 25.05
N PRO A 49 -28.10 -47.03 26.11
CA PRO A 49 -26.88 -47.81 25.97
C PRO A 49 -27.17 -49.12 25.21
N CYS A 50 -26.21 -49.54 24.39
CA CYS A 50 -26.28 -50.84 23.75
C CYS A 50 -26.14 -51.97 24.78
N PRO A 51 -26.77 -53.13 24.54
CA PRO A 51 -26.64 -54.29 25.42
C PRO A 51 -25.16 -54.66 25.63
N THR A 52 -24.81 -55.08 26.84
CA THR A 52 -23.45 -55.52 27.12
C THR A 52 -23.16 -56.82 26.37
N GLN A 53 -21.94 -56.93 25.85
CA GLN A 53 -21.55 -58.09 25.05
C GLN A 53 -21.70 -59.38 25.87
N ASN A 54 -22.29 -60.41 25.25
CA ASN A 54 -22.68 -61.69 25.88
C ASN A 54 -23.89 -61.66 26.82
N SER A 55 -24.56 -60.52 27.02
CA SER A 55 -25.84 -60.51 27.75
C SER A 55 -26.94 -61.26 26.99
N GLU A 56 -28.01 -61.66 27.68
CA GLU A 56 -29.15 -62.32 27.04
C GLU A 56 -29.83 -61.38 26.03
N GLU A 57 -29.89 -60.08 26.35
CA GLU A 57 -30.39 -59.03 25.46
C GLU A 57 -29.52 -58.86 24.22
N TYR A 58 -28.19 -58.95 24.37
CA TYR A 58 -27.26 -58.91 23.24
C TYR A 58 -27.47 -60.12 22.32
N ARG A 59 -27.56 -61.34 22.86
CA ARG A 59 -27.77 -62.56 22.06
C ARG A 59 -29.13 -62.63 21.36
N LYS A 60 -30.13 -61.91 21.88
CA LYS A 60 -31.44 -61.76 21.21
C LYS A 60 -31.38 -60.75 20.06
N LEU A 61 -30.48 -59.78 20.13
CA LEU A 61 -30.34 -58.72 19.15
C LEU A 61 -29.29 -59.03 18.07
N CYS A 62 -28.22 -59.73 18.45
CA CYS A 62 -27.00 -59.98 17.68
C CYS A 62 -26.65 -61.48 17.67
N SER A 63 -25.72 -61.89 16.82
CA SER A 63 -25.20 -63.27 16.82
C SER A 63 -24.17 -63.51 17.95
N MET A 64 -23.77 -64.77 18.14
CA MET A 64 -22.68 -65.15 19.06
C MET A 64 -21.30 -64.64 18.60
N ILE A 65 -21.15 -64.30 17.32
CA ILE A 65 -19.93 -63.73 16.74
C ILE A 65 -20.10 -62.20 16.68
N PRO A 66 -19.24 -61.42 17.35
CA PRO A 66 -19.25 -59.96 17.25
C PRO A 66 -19.17 -59.49 15.79
N GLY A 67 -19.86 -58.39 15.44
CA GLY A 67 -19.87 -57.89 14.05
C GLY A 67 -20.78 -58.67 13.10
N THR A 68 -21.60 -59.61 13.60
CA THR A 68 -22.54 -60.38 12.75
C THR A 68 -23.95 -60.37 13.32
N ILE A 69 -24.94 -60.53 12.44
CA ILE A 69 -26.37 -60.54 12.76
C ILE A 69 -27.02 -61.84 12.26
N ILE A 70 -28.09 -62.27 12.91
CA ILE A 70 -28.88 -63.42 12.44
C ILE A 70 -29.96 -62.87 11.50
N ASN A 71 -30.00 -63.36 10.27
CA ASN A 71 -31.01 -62.96 9.30
C ASN A 71 -32.40 -63.43 9.78
N PRO A 72 -33.37 -62.50 10.00
CA PRO A 72 -34.68 -62.88 10.54
C PRO A 72 -35.52 -63.77 9.60
N ILE A 73 -35.16 -63.85 8.32
CA ILE A 73 -35.91 -64.57 7.29
C ILE A 73 -35.28 -65.94 7.04
N THR A 74 -33.95 -66.01 6.89
CA THR A 74 -33.25 -67.26 6.55
C THR A 74 -32.69 -68.00 7.76
N GLY A 75 -32.49 -67.30 8.88
CA GLY A 75 -31.83 -67.84 10.08
C GLY A 75 -30.31 -67.95 9.94
N ASP A 76 -29.74 -67.53 8.82
CA ASP A 76 -28.30 -67.54 8.58
C ASP A 76 -27.58 -66.43 9.36
N VAL A 77 -26.28 -66.61 9.59
CA VAL A 77 -25.42 -65.59 10.20
C VAL A 77 -24.83 -64.73 9.09
N ASP A 78 -25.31 -63.51 8.99
CA ASP A 78 -24.84 -62.51 8.03
C ASP A 78 -23.81 -61.59 8.69
N ASP A 79 -22.71 -61.37 7.99
CA ASP A 79 -21.68 -60.41 8.38
C ASP A 79 -22.18 -58.98 8.21
N LEU A 80 -21.96 -58.14 9.22
CA LEU A 80 -22.42 -56.76 9.18
C LEU A 80 -21.35 -55.89 8.55
N ASP A 81 -21.56 -55.51 7.29
CA ASP A 81 -20.65 -54.62 6.56
C ASP A 81 -20.53 -53.23 7.22
N GLU A 82 -19.52 -53.08 8.10
CA GLU A 82 -19.33 -51.84 8.85
C GLU A 82 -18.90 -50.68 7.96
N CYS A 83 -18.31 -50.96 6.80
CA CYS A 83 -17.91 -49.93 5.84
C CYS A 83 -19.09 -49.08 5.37
N LYS A 84 -20.33 -49.62 5.43
CA LYS A 84 -21.55 -48.86 5.12
C LYS A 84 -22.01 -47.92 6.23
N THR A 85 -21.44 -48.02 7.42
CA THR A 85 -21.83 -47.24 8.62
C THR A 85 -20.96 -45.99 8.87
N GLY A 86 -20.07 -45.67 7.93
CA GLY A 86 -19.21 -44.49 8.00
C GLY A 86 -18.01 -44.64 8.95
N VAL A 87 -17.43 -45.85 9.03
CA VAL A 87 -16.09 -46.09 9.59
C VAL A 87 -15.00 -45.70 8.61
N CYS A 88 -13.76 -45.61 9.10
CA CYS A 88 -12.59 -45.32 8.28
C CYS A 88 -12.74 -44.00 7.47
N GLU A 89 -13.44 -43.00 8.02
CA GLU A 89 -13.46 -41.67 7.40
C GLU A 89 -12.02 -41.20 7.19
N ASN A 90 -11.69 -40.73 5.98
CA ASN A 90 -10.32 -40.46 5.51
C ASN A 90 -9.41 -41.71 5.37
N GLY A 91 -9.99 -42.86 5.00
CA GLY A 91 -9.26 -44.08 4.66
C GLY A 91 -10.07 -45.04 3.80
N TYR A 92 -9.41 -46.11 3.34
CA TYR A 92 -10.05 -47.25 2.70
C TYR A 92 -10.56 -48.22 3.77
N CYS A 93 -11.82 -48.66 3.63
CA CYS A 93 -12.41 -49.67 4.48
C CYS A 93 -12.50 -50.99 3.74
N THR A 94 -11.97 -52.05 4.32
CA THR A 94 -12.17 -53.42 3.86
C THR A 94 -12.93 -54.21 4.91
N ASN A 95 -14.12 -54.66 4.53
CA ASN A 95 -14.97 -55.49 5.37
C ASN A 95 -14.39 -56.90 5.52
N THR A 96 -14.40 -57.44 6.74
CA THR A 96 -13.92 -58.79 7.05
C THR A 96 -14.95 -59.51 7.93
N ILE A 97 -14.90 -60.82 8.02
CA ILE A 97 -15.91 -61.54 8.83
C ILE A 97 -15.77 -61.15 10.31
N GLY A 98 -16.80 -60.53 10.87
CA GLY A 98 -16.91 -60.07 12.25
C GLY A 98 -16.12 -58.80 12.58
N SER A 99 -15.54 -58.12 11.57
CA SER A 99 -14.75 -56.90 11.77
C SER A 99 -14.48 -56.15 10.47
N PHE A 100 -13.69 -55.09 10.54
CA PHE A 100 -13.23 -54.34 9.38
C PHE A 100 -11.79 -53.88 9.59
N VAL A 101 -11.09 -53.64 8.48
CA VAL A 101 -9.76 -53.06 8.49
C VAL A 101 -9.82 -51.69 7.82
N CYS A 102 -9.27 -50.69 8.50
CA CYS A 102 -9.10 -49.34 7.96
C CYS A 102 -7.65 -49.13 7.51
N GLU A 103 -7.46 -48.78 6.25
CA GLU A 103 -6.19 -48.27 5.74
C GLU A 103 -6.32 -46.76 5.52
N CYS A 104 -5.76 -45.98 6.45
CA CYS A 104 -5.87 -44.53 6.41
C CYS A 104 -5.13 -43.92 5.21
N TYR A 105 -5.68 -42.83 4.67
CA TYR A 105 -4.99 -42.05 3.65
C TYR A 105 -3.68 -41.46 4.22
N LYS A 106 -2.77 -41.09 3.31
CA LYS A 106 -1.52 -40.43 3.70
C LYS A 106 -1.82 -39.17 4.52
N GLY A 107 -1.10 -38.98 5.62
CA GLY A 107 -1.30 -37.85 6.54
C GLY A 107 -2.35 -38.12 7.64
N TYR A 108 -2.95 -39.31 7.67
CA TYR A 108 -3.90 -39.70 8.71
C TYR A 108 -3.41 -40.92 9.49
N ARG A 109 -3.81 -41.02 10.77
CA ARG A 109 -3.59 -42.20 11.61
C ARG A 109 -4.91 -42.82 12.06
N PHE A 110 -4.93 -44.14 12.22
CA PHE A 110 -6.12 -44.83 12.67
C PHE A 110 -6.32 -44.66 14.17
N ASN A 111 -7.46 -44.10 14.56
CA ASN A 111 -7.90 -44.00 15.95
C ASN A 111 -8.91 -45.13 16.23
N SER A 112 -8.49 -46.14 16.97
CA SER A 112 -9.29 -47.34 17.30
C SER A 112 -10.42 -47.06 18.31
N PHE A 113 -10.42 -45.93 19.02
CA PHE A 113 -11.50 -45.59 19.95
C PHE A 113 -12.76 -45.11 19.22
N ILE A 114 -12.57 -44.37 18.12
CA ILE A 114 -13.66 -43.84 17.30
C ILE A 114 -13.77 -44.51 15.92
N ASN A 115 -12.89 -45.46 15.61
CA ASN A 115 -12.83 -46.20 14.35
C ASN A 115 -12.79 -45.28 13.11
N LYS A 116 -11.97 -44.22 13.18
CA LYS A 116 -11.78 -43.23 12.12
C LYS A 116 -10.30 -42.95 11.89
N CYS A 117 -9.98 -42.45 10.70
CA CYS A 117 -8.66 -41.93 10.42
C CYS A 117 -8.64 -40.44 10.78
N GLU A 118 -7.92 -40.11 11.84
CA GLU A 118 -7.74 -38.72 12.27
C GLU A 118 -6.50 -38.13 11.61
N ASP A 119 -6.60 -36.85 11.32
CA ASP A 119 -5.51 -36.08 10.72
C ASP A 119 -4.31 -36.03 11.65
N ILE A 120 -3.11 -36.27 11.12
CA ILE A 120 -1.87 -36.13 11.87
C ILE A 120 -1.52 -34.65 11.89
N ASN A 121 -1.40 -34.05 13.05
CA ASN A 121 -1.00 -32.65 13.13
C ASN A 121 0.52 -32.54 13.06
N GLU A 122 1.08 -32.38 11.86
CA GLU A 122 2.54 -32.34 11.70
C GLU A 122 3.17 -31.16 12.43
N CYS A 123 2.44 -30.04 12.61
CA CYS A 123 2.93 -28.87 13.33
C CYS A 123 3.19 -29.11 14.83
N ILE A 124 2.58 -30.14 15.42
CA ILE A 124 2.78 -30.52 16.83
C ILE A 124 3.65 -31.76 16.93
N GLU A 125 3.44 -32.73 16.04
CA GLU A 125 4.03 -34.06 16.16
C GLU A 125 5.43 -34.16 15.55
N THR A 126 5.80 -33.27 14.63
CA THR A 126 7.12 -33.29 14.00
C THR A 126 7.82 -31.96 14.25
N THR A 127 9.06 -32.04 14.75
CA THR A 127 9.94 -30.87 14.89
C THR A 127 10.54 -30.51 13.52
N ASP A 128 10.78 -29.22 13.28
CA ASP A 128 11.44 -28.71 12.06
C ASP A 128 10.70 -29.02 10.74
N VAL A 129 9.36 -29.16 10.81
CA VAL A 129 8.48 -29.28 9.63
C VAL A 129 8.55 -28.04 8.75
N CYS A 130 8.51 -26.88 9.40
CA CYS A 130 8.64 -25.56 8.80
C CYS A 130 9.92 -24.93 9.35
N LEU A 131 10.73 -24.36 8.47
CA LEU A 131 12.06 -23.81 8.72
C LEU A 131 12.03 -22.28 8.66
N GLY A 132 13.09 -21.65 9.21
CA GLY A 132 13.27 -20.21 9.14
C GLY A 132 12.16 -19.42 9.83
N SER A 133 11.66 -18.38 9.17
CA SER A 133 10.59 -17.50 9.66
C SER A 133 9.17 -17.98 9.30
N SER A 134 9.02 -19.20 8.78
CA SER A 134 7.74 -19.73 8.32
C SER A 134 6.85 -20.19 9.49
N THR A 135 5.53 -20.01 9.33
CA THR A 135 4.52 -20.45 10.31
C THR A 135 3.84 -21.72 9.81
N CYS A 136 3.86 -22.78 10.62
CA CYS A 136 3.20 -24.05 10.30
C CYS A 136 1.68 -23.94 10.50
N VAL A 137 0.92 -24.37 9.49
CA VAL A 137 -0.54 -24.47 9.54
C VAL A 137 -0.94 -25.90 9.18
N ASN A 138 -1.58 -26.60 10.11
CA ASN A 138 -2.08 -27.94 9.88
C ASN A 138 -3.29 -27.92 8.94
N THR A 139 -3.37 -28.89 8.03
CA THR A 139 -4.46 -29.01 7.05
C THR A 139 -4.92 -30.48 6.95
N PRO A 140 -6.16 -30.78 6.58
CA PRO A 140 -6.58 -32.18 6.48
C PRO A 140 -5.72 -32.98 5.48
N GLY A 141 -4.95 -33.94 5.99
CA GLY A 141 -4.05 -34.84 5.29
C GLY A 141 -2.64 -34.30 5.04
N SER A 142 -2.31 -33.08 5.50
CA SER A 142 -0.99 -32.47 5.31
C SER A 142 -0.78 -31.20 6.15
N PHE A 143 0.26 -30.43 5.83
CA PHE A 143 0.50 -29.13 6.43
C PHE A 143 0.95 -28.13 5.37
N GLU A 144 0.87 -26.85 5.70
CA GLU A 144 1.40 -25.75 4.90
C GLU A 144 2.30 -24.86 5.76
N CYS A 145 3.50 -24.56 5.27
CA CYS A 145 4.36 -23.54 5.86
C CYS A 145 4.08 -22.20 5.17
N LYS A 146 3.48 -21.27 5.90
CA LYS A 146 3.14 -19.93 5.42
C LYS A 146 4.25 -18.94 5.70
N CYS A 147 4.56 -18.11 4.70
CA CYS A 147 5.55 -17.05 4.84
C CYS A 147 4.94 -15.76 5.37
N PRO A 148 5.67 -15.01 6.21
CA PRO A 148 5.30 -13.65 6.55
C PRO A 148 5.41 -12.74 5.32
N ASP A 149 4.79 -11.55 5.41
CA ASP A 149 4.91 -10.52 4.38
C ASP A 149 6.38 -10.15 4.14
N GLY A 150 6.75 -9.87 2.88
CA GLY A 150 8.14 -9.62 2.48
C GLY A 150 8.94 -10.89 2.17
N TYR A 151 8.37 -12.08 2.33
CA TYR A 151 9.01 -13.35 2.00
C TYR A 151 8.21 -14.17 0.99
N LYS A 152 8.90 -15.04 0.26
CA LYS A 152 8.30 -16.02 -0.66
C LYS A 152 8.71 -17.43 -0.27
N GLN A 153 7.91 -18.41 -0.67
CA GLN A 153 8.20 -19.82 -0.38
C GLN A 153 9.46 -20.29 -1.12
N SER A 154 10.32 -21.02 -0.43
CA SER A 154 11.45 -21.74 -1.00
C SER A 154 10.98 -22.90 -1.91
N THR A 155 11.88 -23.46 -2.71
CA THR A 155 11.58 -24.59 -3.61
C THR A 155 11.03 -25.81 -2.86
N ASP A 156 11.50 -26.02 -1.63
CA ASP A 156 11.11 -27.15 -0.79
C ASP A 156 9.81 -26.89 0.01
N ARG A 157 9.20 -25.70 -0.17
CA ARG A 157 7.96 -25.24 0.48
C ARG A 157 7.97 -25.22 2.01
N ARG A 158 9.12 -25.44 2.63
CA ARG A 158 9.29 -25.48 4.08
C ARG A 158 9.97 -24.26 4.67
N ASP A 159 10.60 -23.44 3.83
CA ASP A 159 11.33 -22.26 4.26
C ASP A 159 10.86 -21.02 3.50
N CYS A 160 11.13 -19.85 4.07
CA CYS A 160 10.77 -18.56 3.52
C CYS A 160 12.02 -17.78 3.17
N ILE A 161 12.14 -17.42 1.90
CA ILE A 161 13.25 -16.64 1.39
C ILE A 161 12.80 -15.20 1.20
N ASP A 162 13.66 -14.28 1.63
CA ASP A 162 13.45 -12.84 1.49
C ASP A 162 13.18 -12.46 0.03
N VAL A 163 12.17 -11.60 -0.17
CA VAL A 163 11.86 -11.05 -1.48
C VAL A 163 12.67 -9.79 -1.64
N ASN A 164 13.64 -9.79 -2.57
CA ASN A 164 14.39 -8.57 -2.84
C ASN A 164 13.56 -7.56 -3.63
N GLU A 165 12.90 -6.62 -2.96
CA GLU A 165 12.05 -5.62 -3.62
C GLU A 165 12.87 -4.64 -4.48
N CYS A 166 14.14 -4.41 -4.14
CA CYS A 166 15.04 -3.56 -4.93
C CYS A 166 15.38 -4.13 -6.32
N SER A 167 15.11 -5.42 -6.56
CA SER A 167 15.28 -6.03 -7.89
C SER A 167 14.11 -5.72 -8.83
N LYS A 168 13.03 -5.11 -8.33
CA LYS A 168 11.88 -4.69 -9.12
C LYS A 168 12.21 -3.41 -9.90
N THR A 169 11.86 -3.38 -11.19
CA THR A 169 12.03 -2.17 -12.02
C THR A 169 11.14 -1.04 -11.51
N GLY A 170 11.69 0.17 -11.44
CA GLY A 170 10.98 1.37 -10.95
C GLY A 170 10.97 1.54 -9.43
N MET A 171 11.65 0.65 -8.70
CA MET A 171 11.68 0.70 -7.23
C MET A 171 12.58 1.83 -6.74
N CYS A 172 12.06 2.67 -5.83
CA CYS A 172 12.75 3.87 -5.34
C CYS A 172 13.23 4.79 -6.47
N ASP A 173 12.45 4.97 -7.55
CA ASP A 173 12.79 5.93 -8.61
C ASP A 173 13.11 7.31 -8.03
N ASN A 174 14.22 7.91 -8.46
CA ASN A 174 14.82 9.12 -7.89
C ASN A 174 15.32 8.97 -6.44
N GLY A 175 15.78 7.78 -6.07
CA GLY A 175 16.40 7.49 -4.79
C GLY A 175 17.31 6.25 -4.85
N VAL A 176 17.69 5.78 -3.66
CA VAL A 176 18.51 4.58 -3.46
C VAL A 176 17.68 3.55 -2.69
N CYS A 177 17.56 2.35 -3.25
CA CYS A 177 16.91 1.21 -2.60
C CYS A 177 17.92 0.39 -1.81
N LYS A 178 17.57 0.03 -0.57
CA LYS A 178 18.30 -0.94 0.23
C LYS A 178 17.37 -2.06 0.68
N ASN A 179 17.69 -3.28 0.26
CA ASN A 179 16.97 -4.48 0.68
C ASN A 179 17.30 -4.81 2.14
N LEU A 180 16.28 -5.14 2.93
CA LEU A 180 16.38 -5.59 4.32
C LEU A 180 15.70 -6.97 4.41
N GLU A 181 15.84 -7.64 5.55
CA GLU A 181 15.15 -8.92 5.74
C GLU A 181 13.65 -8.65 6.01
N GLY A 182 12.78 -9.16 5.14
CA GLY A 182 11.33 -9.00 5.19
C GLY A 182 10.82 -7.62 4.80
N SER A 183 11.68 -6.73 4.29
CA SER A 183 11.32 -5.36 3.93
C SER A 183 12.41 -4.69 3.10
N PHE A 184 12.20 -3.42 2.78
CA PHE A 184 13.17 -2.59 2.09
C PHE A 184 13.07 -1.15 2.61
N VAL A 185 14.07 -0.34 2.29
CA VAL A 185 14.02 1.10 2.54
C VAL A 185 14.46 1.87 1.31
N CYS A 186 13.65 2.85 0.92
CA CYS A 186 14.00 3.86 -0.08
C CYS A 186 14.56 5.10 0.62
N THR A 187 15.73 5.56 0.19
CA THR A 187 16.28 6.88 0.57
C THR A 187 16.22 7.80 -0.63
N CYS A 188 15.38 8.83 -0.56
CA CYS A 188 15.17 9.73 -1.69
C CYS A 188 16.33 10.70 -1.91
N ASN A 189 16.58 11.03 -3.17
CA ASN A 189 17.53 12.08 -3.53
C ASN A 189 17.00 13.45 -3.09
N ASN A 190 17.88 14.46 -3.06
CA ASN A 190 17.46 15.83 -2.78
C ASN A 190 16.45 16.32 -3.85
N GLY A 191 15.46 17.10 -3.44
CA GLY A 191 14.32 17.51 -4.27
C GLY A 191 13.15 16.52 -4.26
N TYR A 192 13.27 15.38 -3.55
CA TYR A 192 12.21 14.36 -3.47
C TYR A 192 11.87 14.01 -2.02
N TYR A 193 10.65 13.51 -1.81
CA TYR A 193 10.21 12.97 -0.53
C TYR A 193 9.63 11.56 -0.69
N LEU A 194 9.66 10.80 0.38
CA LEU A 194 9.20 9.40 0.37
C LEU A 194 7.68 9.34 0.25
N SER A 195 7.18 8.45 -0.61
CA SER A 195 5.75 8.20 -0.75
C SER A 195 5.12 7.68 0.55
N PRO A 196 3.80 7.85 0.76
CA PRO A 196 3.13 7.38 1.98
C PRO A 196 3.27 5.87 2.25
N ASN A 197 3.42 5.07 1.18
CA ASN A 197 3.64 3.63 1.26
C ASN A 197 5.14 3.24 1.30
N GLY A 198 6.06 4.21 1.23
CA GLY A 198 7.49 3.96 1.31
C GLY A 198 8.15 3.38 0.05
N GLU A 199 7.43 3.23 -1.06
CA GLU A 199 7.88 2.49 -2.25
C GLU A 199 8.63 3.34 -3.29
N PHE A 200 8.37 4.65 -3.36
CA PHE A 200 8.93 5.53 -4.40
C PHE A 200 9.16 6.95 -3.89
N CYS A 201 10.01 7.69 -4.59
CA CYS A 201 10.32 9.07 -4.26
C CYS A 201 9.53 10.02 -5.17
N ILE A 202 8.73 10.86 -4.52
CA ILE A 202 7.85 11.83 -5.17
C ILE A 202 8.56 13.18 -5.20
N ASP A 203 8.52 13.80 -6.37
CA ASP A 203 9.07 15.13 -6.61
C ASP A 203 8.42 16.17 -5.68
N ILE A 204 9.23 17.03 -5.07
CA ILE A 204 8.72 18.13 -4.25
C ILE A 204 8.38 19.28 -5.18
N ASP A 205 7.10 19.59 -5.33
CA ASP A 205 6.72 20.80 -6.06
C ASP A 205 7.02 22.05 -5.23
N GLU A 206 8.18 22.67 -5.46
CA GLU A 206 8.60 23.86 -4.73
C GLU A 206 7.75 25.09 -5.07
N CYS A 207 7.15 25.13 -6.27
CA CYS A 207 6.26 26.22 -6.68
C CYS A 207 4.98 26.25 -5.84
N THR A 208 4.43 25.07 -5.54
CA THR A 208 3.26 24.93 -4.67
C THR A 208 3.64 25.05 -3.20
N ARG A 209 4.77 24.45 -2.79
CA ARG A 209 5.22 24.43 -1.40
C ARG A 209 5.68 25.80 -0.89
N SER A 210 6.29 26.60 -1.75
CA SER A 210 6.85 27.91 -1.42
C SER A 210 6.37 28.97 -2.42
N PRO A 211 5.14 29.51 -2.22
CA PRO A 211 4.62 30.57 -3.07
C PRO A 211 5.55 31.80 -3.06
N GLY A 212 5.86 32.33 -4.24
CA GLY A 212 6.75 33.49 -4.40
C GLY A 212 8.25 33.16 -4.38
N ILE A 213 8.65 31.89 -4.47
CA ILE A 213 10.06 31.47 -4.54
C ILE A 213 10.85 32.13 -5.68
N CYS A 214 10.17 32.55 -6.75
CA CYS A 214 10.77 33.26 -7.88
C CYS A 214 10.69 34.80 -7.78
N ALA A 215 10.16 35.37 -6.68
CA ALA A 215 9.85 36.80 -6.56
C ALA A 215 9.06 37.31 -7.79
N ASP A 216 9.62 38.24 -8.56
CA ASP A 216 9.03 38.79 -9.80
C ASP A 216 9.29 37.89 -11.02
N GLY A 217 8.83 36.65 -10.93
CA GLY A 217 8.96 35.64 -11.99
C GLY A 217 7.92 34.53 -11.89
N THR A 218 7.82 33.75 -12.96
CA THR A 218 6.96 32.56 -13.02
C THR A 218 7.74 31.32 -12.63
N CYS A 219 7.21 30.54 -11.69
CA CYS A 219 7.80 29.27 -11.26
C CYS A 219 7.26 28.11 -12.11
N THR A 220 8.15 27.20 -12.52
CA THR A 220 7.80 25.93 -13.17
C THR A 220 8.47 24.78 -12.44
N ASN A 221 7.70 23.82 -11.95
CA ASN A 221 8.20 22.62 -11.29
C ASN A 221 8.90 21.67 -12.30
N VAL A 222 10.04 21.10 -11.94
CA VAL A 222 10.78 20.13 -12.76
C VAL A 222 11.26 18.97 -11.89
N PRO A 223 11.50 17.76 -12.43
CA PRO A 223 11.96 16.65 -11.59
C PRO A 223 13.24 16.99 -10.81
N GLY A 224 13.14 16.97 -9.49
CA GLY A 224 14.18 17.22 -8.50
C GLY A 224 14.44 18.69 -8.17
N SER A 225 13.70 19.63 -8.78
CA SER A 225 13.90 21.07 -8.55
C SER A 225 12.77 21.94 -9.13
N TYR A 226 13.01 23.24 -9.22
CA TYR A 226 12.14 24.18 -9.91
C TYR A 226 12.97 25.10 -10.79
N LYS A 227 12.30 25.77 -11.74
CA LYS A 227 12.89 26.78 -12.59
C LYS A 227 12.08 28.06 -12.53
N CYS A 228 12.77 29.18 -12.30
CA CYS A 228 12.18 30.50 -12.38
C CYS A 228 12.40 31.12 -13.76
N THR A 229 11.35 31.71 -14.31
CA THR A 229 11.41 32.56 -15.51
C THR A 229 11.08 33.98 -15.11
N CYS A 230 12.08 34.86 -15.15
CA CYS A 230 11.94 36.23 -14.66
C CYS A 230 11.15 37.12 -15.62
N ASN A 231 10.37 38.04 -15.06
CA ASN A 231 9.68 39.06 -15.83
C ASN A 231 10.69 40.08 -16.41
N PRO A 232 10.30 40.86 -17.45
CA PRO A 232 11.15 41.93 -17.97
C PRO A 232 11.60 42.91 -16.86
N GLY A 233 12.86 43.34 -16.89
CA GLY A 233 13.47 44.17 -15.83
C GLY A 233 14.08 43.36 -14.68
N PHE A 234 13.99 42.03 -14.72
CA PHE A 234 14.57 41.13 -13.73
C PHE A 234 15.49 40.08 -14.37
N GLN A 235 16.45 39.58 -13.61
CA GLN A 235 17.35 38.51 -14.01
C GLN A 235 17.50 37.44 -12.91
N ILE A 236 17.95 36.25 -13.30
CA ILE A 236 18.13 35.11 -12.37
C ILE A 236 19.36 35.35 -11.49
N SER A 237 19.19 35.20 -10.17
CA SER A 237 20.26 35.29 -9.18
C SER A 237 21.05 33.97 -9.06
N PRO A 238 22.22 33.97 -8.40
CA PRO A 238 22.94 32.74 -8.07
C PRO A 238 22.12 31.74 -7.23
N ASN A 239 21.12 32.23 -6.49
CA ASN A 239 20.21 31.40 -5.70
C ASN A 239 18.99 30.91 -6.50
N GLY A 240 18.84 31.32 -7.76
CA GLY A 240 17.77 30.86 -8.66
C GLY A 240 16.48 31.69 -8.64
N ASP A 241 16.39 32.73 -7.79
CA ASP A 241 15.27 33.67 -7.73
C ASP A 241 15.47 34.89 -8.66
N CYS A 242 14.40 35.64 -8.93
CA CYS A 242 14.46 36.81 -9.80
C CYS A 242 14.72 38.09 -9.01
N PHE A 243 15.70 38.86 -9.45
CA PHE A 243 16.03 40.16 -8.86
C PHE A 243 16.10 41.26 -9.92
N GLY A 244 15.75 42.48 -9.49
CA GLY A 244 15.71 43.64 -10.37
C GLY A 244 17.09 43.95 -10.95
N ILE A 245 17.14 44.22 -12.25
CA ILE A 245 18.35 44.68 -12.93
C ILE A 245 18.63 46.11 -12.46
N ASP A 246 19.89 46.44 -12.17
CA ASP A 246 20.28 47.84 -11.98
C ASP A 246 20.69 48.43 -13.33
N GLU A 247 19.74 49.01 -14.05
CA GLU A 247 20.00 49.57 -15.38
C GLU A 247 20.96 50.76 -15.32
N CYS A 248 20.96 51.52 -14.21
CA CYS A 248 21.87 52.66 -14.02
C CYS A 248 23.33 52.20 -13.89
N GLY A 249 23.57 51.03 -13.29
CA GLY A 249 24.90 50.43 -13.19
C GLY A 249 25.29 49.60 -14.42
N ALA A 250 24.33 48.95 -15.07
CA ALA A 250 24.57 48.05 -16.20
C ALA A 250 24.76 48.79 -17.53
N GLN A 251 24.09 49.94 -17.74
CA GLN A 251 24.16 50.71 -18.98
C GLN A 251 24.70 52.13 -18.73
N PHE A 252 25.97 52.33 -19.07
CA PHE A 252 26.60 53.65 -18.98
C PHE A 252 25.94 54.65 -19.94
N GLY A 253 25.52 55.80 -19.39
CA GLY A 253 24.97 56.90 -20.17
C GLY A 253 23.51 56.72 -20.60
N ILE A 254 22.76 55.79 -19.99
CA ILE A 254 21.34 55.55 -20.29
C ILE A 254 20.51 56.84 -20.16
N CYS A 255 20.69 57.59 -19.07
CA CYS A 255 20.14 58.94 -18.89
C CYS A 255 21.14 60.02 -19.31
N LYS A 256 21.44 60.13 -20.61
CA LYS A 256 22.22 61.25 -21.16
C LYS A 256 21.56 62.57 -20.76
N ASN A 257 22.33 63.56 -20.32
CA ASN A 257 21.86 64.87 -19.84
C ASN A 257 20.86 64.80 -18.67
N GLY A 258 20.90 63.70 -17.88
CA GLY A 258 20.08 63.49 -16.71
C GLY A 258 20.79 62.68 -15.63
N ARG A 259 20.11 62.48 -14.49
CA ARG A 259 20.53 61.56 -13.43
C ARG A 259 19.64 60.32 -13.45
N CYS A 260 20.26 59.15 -13.58
CA CYS A 260 19.55 57.88 -13.47
C CYS A 260 19.18 57.57 -12.02
N ARG A 261 17.96 57.08 -11.79
CA ARG A 261 17.50 56.52 -10.52
C ARG A 261 16.96 55.11 -10.75
N ASN A 262 17.59 54.12 -10.15
CA ASN A 262 17.14 52.74 -10.23
C ASN A 262 15.84 52.54 -9.40
N THR A 263 14.91 51.74 -9.91
CA THR A 263 13.65 51.36 -9.25
C THR A 263 13.45 49.84 -9.32
N ILE A 264 12.48 49.28 -8.60
CA ILE A 264 12.26 47.83 -8.66
C ILE A 264 11.66 47.47 -10.03
N GLY A 265 12.43 46.73 -10.85
CA GLY A 265 12.02 46.26 -12.17
C GLY A 265 12.12 47.28 -13.31
N SER A 266 12.69 48.47 -13.06
CA SER A 266 12.89 49.53 -14.06
C SER A 266 13.82 50.63 -13.52
N PHE A 267 14.02 51.70 -14.29
CA PHE A 267 14.72 52.91 -13.87
C PHE A 267 13.96 54.17 -14.30
N HIS A 268 14.32 55.31 -13.71
CA HIS A 268 13.76 56.61 -14.04
C HIS A 268 14.87 57.65 -14.28
N CYS A 269 14.81 58.36 -15.41
CA CYS A 269 15.71 59.47 -15.70
C CYS A 269 15.20 60.80 -15.14
N GLN A 270 15.94 61.40 -14.22
CA GLN A 270 15.69 62.76 -13.77
C GLN A 270 16.49 63.74 -14.64
N CYS A 271 15.82 64.40 -15.58
CA CYS A 271 16.46 65.31 -16.53
C CYS A 271 17.00 66.58 -15.86
N GLN A 272 18.13 67.08 -16.37
CA GLN A 272 18.67 68.38 -15.98
C GLN A 272 17.78 69.51 -16.52
N ILE A 273 17.93 70.71 -15.97
CA ILE A 273 17.19 71.90 -16.45
C ILE A 273 17.51 72.14 -17.93
N GLY A 274 16.48 72.42 -18.75
CA GLY A 274 16.61 72.56 -20.20
C GLY A 274 16.39 71.25 -20.98
N TYR A 275 16.11 70.14 -20.30
CA TYR A 275 15.84 68.84 -20.92
C TYR A 275 14.51 68.24 -20.45
N THR A 276 13.88 67.44 -21.32
CA THR A 276 12.65 66.68 -21.04
C THR A 276 12.85 65.20 -21.33
N LEU A 277 11.98 64.34 -20.80
CA LEU A 277 12.04 62.90 -21.06
C LEU A 277 11.75 62.60 -22.53
N SER A 278 12.47 61.61 -23.07
CA SER A 278 12.20 61.03 -24.39
C SER A 278 10.86 60.29 -24.40
N GLN A 279 10.31 59.99 -25.58
CA GLN A 279 9.03 59.28 -25.73
C GLN A 279 9.03 57.87 -25.11
N ASP A 280 10.19 57.23 -25.02
CA ASP A 280 10.39 55.95 -24.36
C ASP A 280 10.78 56.08 -22.89
N GLU A 281 10.87 57.30 -22.36
CA GLU A 281 11.23 57.65 -20.97
C GLU A 281 12.63 57.18 -20.52
N ARG A 282 13.45 56.69 -21.45
CA ARG A 282 14.78 56.12 -21.14
C ARG A 282 15.90 57.13 -21.15
N ASN A 283 15.68 58.34 -21.65
CA ASN A 283 16.72 59.34 -21.82
C ASN A 283 16.17 60.78 -21.74
N CYS A 284 17.06 61.78 -21.64
CA CYS A 284 16.69 63.19 -21.62
C CYS A 284 17.07 63.89 -22.92
N ILE A 285 16.06 64.45 -23.59
CA ILE A 285 16.20 65.20 -24.84
C ILE A 285 16.08 66.70 -24.58
N ASP A 286 16.80 67.47 -25.38
CA ASP A 286 16.83 68.93 -25.29
C ASP A 286 15.43 69.54 -25.51
N ILE A 287 15.02 70.48 -24.66
CA ILE A 287 13.78 71.23 -24.84
C ILE A 287 14.06 72.34 -25.84
N ASN A 288 13.32 72.38 -26.95
CA ASN A 288 13.43 73.50 -27.87
C ASN A 288 12.57 74.68 -27.38
N GLU A 289 13.17 75.58 -26.60
CA GLU A 289 12.44 76.72 -26.04
C GLU A 289 12.02 77.75 -27.10
N CYS A 290 12.60 77.69 -28.31
CA CYS A 290 12.23 78.58 -29.41
C CYS A 290 10.81 78.30 -29.97
N LEU A 291 10.20 77.16 -29.63
CA LEU A 291 8.84 76.82 -30.06
C LEU A 291 7.77 77.64 -29.31
N GLU A 292 8.08 78.20 -28.13
CA GLU A 292 7.14 78.95 -27.30
C GLU A 292 7.28 80.48 -27.43
N ASN A 293 7.85 81.00 -28.53
CA ASN A 293 8.03 82.44 -28.77
C ASN A 293 8.69 83.20 -27.60
N VAL A 294 9.73 82.60 -27.00
CA VAL A 294 10.40 83.11 -25.80
C VAL A 294 11.24 84.38 -26.05
N CYS A 295 11.56 84.69 -27.32
CA CYS A 295 12.25 85.91 -27.72
C CYS A 295 11.27 86.85 -28.46
N PHE A 296 10.59 87.76 -27.76
CA PHE A 296 9.53 88.59 -28.38
C PHE A 296 10.09 89.62 -29.39
N HIS A 297 11.31 90.15 -29.16
CA HIS A 297 11.96 91.16 -30.02
C HIS A 297 13.39 90.73 -30.45
N GLY A 298 13.50 89.54 -31.03
CA GLY A 298 14.78 89.00 -31.48
C GLY A 298 14.67 87.67 -32.23
N THR A 299 15.80 87.11 -32.67
CA THR A 299 15.83 85.75 -33.22
C THR A 299 16.28 84.75 -32.16
N CYS A 300 15.57 83.62 -32.08
CA CYS A 300 15.85 82.55 -31.13
C CYS A 300 16.71 81.47 -31.79
N ARG A 301 17.76 81.03 -31.11
CA ARG A 301 18.56 79.86 -31.49
C ARG A 301 18.57 78.85 -30.35
N ASN A 302 18.08 77.65 -30.64
CA ASN A 302 18.13 76.53 -29.70
C ASN A 302 19.57 76.00 -29.55
N SER A 303 19.94 75.60 -28.34
CA SER A 303 21.25 75.01 -28.00
C SER A 303 21.08 73.88 -26.99
N GLU A 304 22.03 72.94 -26.87
CA GLU A 304 21.87 71.84 -25.91
C GLU A 304 21.77 72.37 -24.45
N GLY A 305 20.61 72.16 -23.83
CA GLY A 305 20.25 72.52 -22.46
C GLY A 305 19.83 73.98 -22.27
N SER A 306 19.70 74.78 -23.34
CA SER A 306 19.34 76.20 -23.24
C SER A 306 18.99 76.82 -24.60
N PHE A 307 18.60 78.09 -24.60
CA PHE A 307 18.40 78.86 -25.82
C PHE A 307 19.17 80.19 -25.77
N GLN A 308 19.43 80.76 -26.93
CA GLN A 308 20.04 82.07 -27.09
C GLN A 308 19.10 83.00 -27.87
N CYS A 309 18.68 84.09 -27.25
CA CYS A 309 18.00 85.19 -27.94
C CYS A 309 19.03 86.20 -28.44
N THR A 310 18.92 86.62 -29.69
CA THR A 310 19.65 87.76 -30.25
C THR A 310 18.68 88.92 -30.44
N CYS A 311 18.90 90.03 -29.72
CA CYS A 311 18.02 91.19 -29.77
C CYS A 311 18.13 91.93 -31.10
N ASN A 312 17.01 92.49 -31.57
CA ASN A 312 17.03 93.53 -32.60
C ASN A 312 17.55 94.87 -32.01
N GLU A 313 18.01 95.79 -32.85
CA GLU A 313 18.57 97.08 -32.41
C GLU A 313 17.61 97.84 -31.46
N GLY A 314 18.14 98.30 -30.33
CA GLY A 314 17.38 99.04 -29.30
C GLY A 314 16.83 98.18 -28.15
N TYR A 315 16.93 96.84 -28.21
CA TYR A 315 16.46 95.93 -27.15
C TYR A 315 17.63 95.24 -26.43
N ARG A 316 17.45 94.90 -25.15
CA ARG A 316 18.47 94.23 -24.32
C ARG A 316 17.87 93.03 -23.58
N LEU A 317 18.70 92.00 -23.39
CA LEU A 317 18.35 90.81 -22.62
C LEU A 317 18.00 91.18 -21.17
N THR A 318 16.88 90.64 -20.70
CA THR A 318 16.53 90.63 -19.27
C THR A 318 17.46 89.67 -18.50
N PRO A 319 17.52 89.75 -17.16
CA PRO A 319 18.38 88.89 -16.33
C PRO A 319 18.16 87.39 -16.54
N ASP A 320 16.96 87.00 -16.99
CA ASP A 320 16.56 85.61 -17.23
C ASP A 320 16.90 85.13 -18.65
N ARG A 321 17.71 85.92 -19.39
CA ARG A 321 18.09 85.71 -20.81
C ARG A 321 16.92 85.69 -21.79
N ARG A 322 15.77 86.20 -21.37
CA ARG A 322 14.56 86.42 -22.20
C ARG A 322 14.49 87.89 -22.63
N ASN A 323 13.75 88.19 -23.70
CA ASN A 323 13.50 89.56 -24.20
C ASN A 323 12.01 89.87 -24.24
#